data_AF-A0A9X0A8M8-F1
#
_entry.id   AF-A0A9X0A8M8-F1
#
_cell.length_a   1.000
_cell.length_b   1.000
_cell.length_c   1.000
_cell.angle_alpha   90.00
_cell.angle_beta   90.00
_cell.angle_gamma   90.00
#
_symmetry.space_group_name_H-M   'P 1'
#
loop_
_entity.id
_entity.type
_entity.pdbx_description
1 polymer ?
#
loop_
_entity_poly.entity_id
_entity_poly.type
_entity_poly.pdbx_seq_one_letter_code
_entity_poly.pdbx_strand_id
1 'polypeptide(L)'
;MSQLKDVEKQAAHKGLPLEQVGLRQQQRHTKEIREKAQKALWFAETYGLNLKSLNMEDSTGKPICLNLNSADATSSARRGVENDNICTTVPHQPESTSKPKQPYENLDDDEKENIKTILYIMDRFSISLEGYHELSQAQPSFPKTHLVESCAKVLDNQWQIKRTPGLAQGAELPLKILLENEIREHVSNDKSP
;
A
#
# COMPACT_ATOMS: atom_id res chain seq x y z
N MET A 1 25.12 25.04 -16.07
CA MET A 1 24.35 25.96 -15.20
C MET A 1 22.97 26.32 -15.79
N SER A 2 22.18 25.34 -16.26
CA SER A 2 20.87 25.62 -16.88
C SER A 2 19.70 24.84 -16.25
N GLN A 3 19.96 24.00 -15.25
CA GLN A 3 18.94 23.16 -14.60
C GLN A 3 18.43 23.74 -13.25
N LEU A 4 19.03 24.82 -12.75
CA LEU A 4 18.63 25.42 -11.46
C LEU A 4 17.46 26.42 -11.58
N LYS A 5 17.10 26.86 -12.79
CA LYS A 5 16.08 27.91 -12.99
C LYS A 5 14.64 27.38 -13.08
N ASP A 6 14.47 26.08 -13.29
CA ASP A 6 13.15 25.48 -13.50
C ASP A 6 12.50 25.01 -12.18
N VAL A 7 13.30 24.69 -11.15
CA VAL A 7 12.80 24.42 -9.79
C VAL A 7 12.28 25.71 -9.12
N GLU A 8 12.91 26.85 -9.41
CA GLU A 8 12.53 28.15 -8.85
C GLU A 8 11.20 28.68 -9.43
N LYS A 9 10.86 28.31 -10.68
CA LYS A 9 9.61 28.72 -11.33
C LYS A 9 8.37 27.98 -10.83
N GLN A 10 8.49 26.76 -10.31
CA GLN A 10 7.37 26.05 -9.69
C GLN A 10 7.02 26.58 -8.28
N ALA A 11 7.93 27.33 -7.64
CA ALA A 11 7.66 27.97 -6.35
C ALA A 11 6.80 29.25 -6.45
N ALA A 12 6.57 29.78 -7.66
CA ALA A 12 5.94 31.08 -7.87
C ALA A 12 4.39 31.08 -7.87
N HIS A 13 3.74 29.91 -7.74
CA HIS A 13 2.28 29.78 -7.70
C HIS A 13 1.75 29.18 -6.38
N LYS A 14 2.46 29.40 -5.27
CA LYS A 14 1.85 29.21 -3.96
C LYS A 14 0.87 30.37 -3.78
N GLY A 15 -0.44 30.07 -3.82
CA GLY A 15 -1.47 31.06 -3.53
C GLY A 15 -1.21 31.75 -2.18
N LEU A 16 -1.91 32.86 -1.94
CA LEU A 16 -1.79 33.58 -0.67
C LEU A 16 -2.00 32.60 0.51
N PRO A 17 -1.18 32.68 1.56
CA PRO A 17 -1.33 31.84 2.74
C PRO A 17 -2.67 32.09 3.40
N LEU A 18 -3.14 31.14 4.20
CA LEU A 18 -4.50 31.13 4.75
C LEU A 18 -4.81 32.42 5.54
N GLU A 19 -3.80 33.00 6.19
CA GLU A 19 -3.90 34.24 6.96
C GLU A 19 -4.12 35.48 6.08
N GLN A 20 -3.77 35.41 4.80
CA GLN A 20 -3.83 36.53 3.86
C GLN A 20 -5.07 36.47 2.94
N VAL A 21 -5.83 35.38 2.95
CA VAL A 21 -7.10 35.28 2.20
C VAL A 21 -8.28 35.75 3.06
N GLY A 22 -9.36 36.23 2.44
CA GLY A 22 -10.53 36.74 3.17
C GLY A 22 -11.27 35.66 3.96
N LEU A 23 -11.97 36.05 5.05
CA LEU A 23 -12.67 35.14 5.98
C LEU A 23 -13.55 34.09 5.31
N ARG A 24 -14.29 34.46 4.26
CA ARG A 24 -15.16 33.52 3.52
C ARG A 24 -14.36 32.45 2.79
N GLN A 25 -13.18 32.81 2.26
CA GLN A 25 -12.29 31.87 1.58
C GLN A 25 -11.60 30.96 2.61
N GLN A 26 -11.17 31.51 3.75
CA GLN A 26 -10.66 30.72 4.87
C GLN A 26 -11.67 29.65 5.30
N GLN A 27 -12.91 30.06 5.58
CA GLN A 27 -13.98 29.13 6.01
C GLN A 27 -14.25 28.03 4.98
N ARG A 28 -14.29 28.36 3.69
CA ARG A 28 -14.46 27.37 2.62
C ARG A 28 -13.32 26.35 2.61
N HIS A 29 -12.09 26.83 2.69
CA HIS A 29 -10.91 25.98 2.68
C HIS A 29 -10.84 25.08 3.92
N THR A 30 -11.06 25.63 5.12
CA THR A 30 -11.11 24.86 6.36
C THR A 30 -12.22 23.81 6.33
N LYS A 31 -13.40 24.14 5.79
CA LYS A 31 -14.50 23.18 5.63
C LYS A 31 -14.10 22.03 4.69
N GLU A 32 -13.49 22.33 3.55
CA GLU A 32 -13.04 21.32 2.60
C GLU A 32 -11.98 20.39 3.22
N ILE A 33 -11.00 20.96 3.93
CA ILE A 33 -9.98 20.17 4.66
C ILE A 33 -10.65 19.26 5.68
N ARG A 34 -11.60 19.77 6.46
CA ARG A 34 -12.34 18.99 7.46
C ARG A 34 -13.08 17.82 6.83
N GLU A 35 -13.80 18.07 5.72
CA GLU A 35 -14.53 17.01 5.01
C GLU A 35 -13.60 15.94 4.45
N LYS A 36 -12.46 16.34 3.88
CA LYS A 36 -11.44 15.40 3.38
C LYS A 36 -10.83 14.58 4.52
N ALA A 37 -10.50 15.21 5.64
CA ALA A 37 -9.96 14.53 6.81
C ALA A 37 -10.97 13.52 7.39
N GLN A 38 -12.25 13.88 7.45
CA GLN A 38 -13.31 12.97 7.92
C GLN A 38 -13.44 11.74 7.01
N LYS A 39 -13.40 11.91 5.69
CA LYS A 39 -13.42 10.79 4.73
C LYS A 39 -12.21 9.89 4.88
N ALA A 40 -11.02 10.46 5.05
CA ALA A 40 -9.79 9.69 5.24
C ALA A 40 -9.81 8.91 6.56
N LEU A 41 -10.33 9.50 7.63
CA LEU A 41 -10.49 8.83 8.93
C LEU A 41 -11.49 7.67 8.82
N TRP A 42 -12.65 7.90 8.20
CA TRP A 42 -13.64 6.86 7.97
C TRP A 42 -13.10 5.72 7.11
N PHE A 43 -12.34 6.05 6.04
CA PHE A 43 -11.64 5.04 5.24
C PHE A 43 -10.72 4.19 6.12
N ALA A 44 -9.85 4.81 6.94
CA ALA A 44 -8.96 4.07 7.83
C ALA A 44 -9.72 3.12 8.77
N GLU A 45 -10.83 3.58 9.36
CA GLU A 45 -11.69 2.76 10.23
C GLU A 45 -12.25 1.53 9.51
N THR A 46 -12.66 1.64 8.23
CA THR A 46 -13.18 0.48 7.47
C THR A 46 -12.15 -0.63 7.25
N TYR A 47 -10.86 -0.31 7.35
CA TYR A 47 -9.76 -1.28 7.29
C TYR A 47 -9.24 -1.66 8.69
N GLY A 48 -9.94 -1.27 9.76
CA GLY A 48 -9.55 -1.56 11.14
C GLY A 48 -8.38 -0.72 11.66
N LEU A 49 -8.00 0.35 10.95
CA LEU A 49 -6.92 1.24 11.35
C LEU A 49 -7.47 2.32 12.28
N ASN A 50 -6.89 2.43 13.47
CA ASN A 50 -7.26 3.44 14.47
C ASN A 50 -6.15 4.48 14.61
N LEU A 51 -6.45 5.75 14.30
CA LEU A 51 -5.49 6.84 14.43
C LEU A 51 -5.29 7.21 15.91
N LYS A 52 -4.10 6.94 16.45
CA LYS A 52 -3.74 7.26 17.85
C LYS A 52 -3.12 8.64 18.00
N SER A 53 -2.25 9.02 17.08
CA SER A 53 -1.56 10.31 17.09
C SER A 53 -1.24 10.79 15.67
N LEU A 54 -1.06 12.09 15.52
CA LEU A 54 -0.67 12.75 14.28
C LEU A 54 0.51 13.69 14.56
N ASN A 55 1.62 13.49 13.85
CA ASN A 55 2.81 14.33 13.94
C ASN A 55 2.97 15.11 12.64
N MET A 56 3.10 16.42 12.73
CA MET A 56 3.24 17.34 11.61
C MET A 56 4.39 18.30 11.89
N GLU A 57 5.00 18.86 10.86
CA GLU A 57 6.02 19.90 10.99
C GLU A 57 5.51 21.17 10.32
N ASP A 58 5.57 22.31 11.02
CA ASP A 58 5.25 23.60 10.43
C ASP A 58 6.39 24.04 9.49
N SER A 59 6.09 24.98 8.59
CA SER A 59 7.02 25.72 7.75
C SER A 59 8.25 26.29 8.48
N THR A 60 8.17 26.45 9.81
CA THR A 60 9.27 26.90 10.68
C THR A 60 10.17 25.77 11.20
N GLY A 61 9.88 24.52 10.84
CA GLY A 61 10.59 23.33 11.32
C GLY A 61 10.14 22.84 12.70
N LYS A 62 9.05 23.40 13.23
CA LYS A 62 8.55 23.06 14.56
C LYS A 62 7.62 21.84 14.49
N PRO A 63 7.91 20.74 15.21
CA PRO A 63 7.01 19.59 15.27
C PRO A 63 5.75 19.93 16.09
N ILE A 64 4.60 19.49 15.58
CA ILE A 64 3.28 19.57 16.15
C ILE A 64 2.76 18.14 16.26
N CYS A 65 2.61 17.65 17.49
CA CYS A 65 2.07 16.33 17.77
C CYS A 65 0.67 16.46 18.37
N LEU A 66 -0.31 15.79 17.78
CA LEU A 66 -1.69 15.68 18.25
C LEU A 66 -1.93 14.25 18.74
N ASN A 67 -2.31 14.08 20.00
CA ASN A 67 -2.70 12.80 20.56
C ASN A 67 -4.23 12.74 20.61
N LEU A 68 -4.83 11.70 20.02
CA LEU A 68 -6.28 11.57 19.81
C LEU A 68 -6.95 10.61 20.79
N ASN A 69 -6.34 10.34 21.95
CA ASN A 69 -6.96 9.52 22.99
C ASN A 69 -8.35 10.08 23.37
N SER A 70 -9.40 9.31 23.06
CA SER A 70 -10.79 9.67 23.35
C SER A 70 -11.08 9.71 24.85
N ALA A 71 -11.21 10.91 25.44
CA ALA A 71 -12.33 11.29 26.33
C ALA A 71 -12.24 12.77 26.76
N ASP A 72 -13.38 13.46 26.68
CA ASP A 72 -13.64 14.83 27.09
C ASP A 72 -13.29 15.15 28.56
N ALA A 73 -12.64 16.30 28.83
CA ALA A 73 -12.98 17.24 29.91
C ALA A 73 -11.98 18.43 30.02
N THR A 74 -12.58 19.59 30.21
CA THR A 74 -12.10 20.92 30.61
C THR A 74 -10.88 21.01 31.55
N SER A 75 -10.07 22.06 31.30
CA SER A 75 -9.20 22.83 32.22
C SER A 75 -7.70 22.46 32.39
N SER A 76 -6.89 23.51 32.13
CA SER A 76 -5.73 23.98 32.89
C SER A 76 -4.51 23.07 33.17
N ALA A 77 -3.38 23.55 32.64
CA ALA A 77 -2.11 23.79 33.31
C ALA A 77 -1.12 22.62 33.61
N ARG A 78 0.04 22.74 32.94
CA ARG A 78 1.45 22.62 33.42
C ARG A 78 2.03 21.25 33.85
N ARG A 79 3.34 21.14 33.50
CA ARG A 79 4.40 20.17 33.87
C ARG A 79 4.28 18.82 33.16
N GLY A 80 5.25 18.33 32.38
CA GLY A 80 6.69 18.55 32.38
C GLY A 80 7.34 17.42 33.16
N VAL A 81 7.79 16.36 32.46
CA VAL A 81 8.91 15.48 32.83
C VAL A 81 9.47 14.90 31.53
N GLU A 82 10.77 15.07 31.38
CA GLU A 82 11.66 14.57 30.34
C GLU A 82 11.67 13.04 30.30
N ASN A 83 12.02 12.47 29.15
CA ASN A 83 12.92 11.32 29.12
C ASN A 83 13.58 11.24 27.75
N ASP A 84 14.87 11.55 27.78
CA ASP A 84 15.83 11.37 26.71
C ASP A 84 15.92 9.90 26.30
N ASN A 85 16.02 9.64 25.00
CA ASN A 85 17.02 8.71 24.48
C ASN A 85 17.22 8.88 22.96
N ILE A 86 18.19 9.74 22.66
CA ILE A 86 19.31 9.52 21.73
C ILE A 86 18.97 9.16 20.27
N CYS A 87 19.00 10.24 19.51
CA CYS A 87 19.60 10.34 18.18
C CYS A 87 21.01 9.72 18.14
N THR A 88 21.22 8.78 17.23
CA THR A 88 22.57 8.53 16.67
C THR A 88 22.47 8.46 15.15
N THR A 89 22.69 9.62 14.54
CA THR A 89 23.21 9.75 13.18
C THR A 89 24.59 9.10 13.08
N VAL A 90 24.80 8.23 12.10
CA VAL A 90 26.13 8.00 11.49
C VAL A 90 25.93 7.88 9.97
N PRO A 91 26.84 8.41 9.14
CA PRO A 91 26.56 8.94 7.81
C PRO A 91 26.65 7.93 6.66
N HIS A 92 26.00 8.31 5.55
CA HIS A 92 26.42 8.14 4.15
C HIS A 92 27.45 7.03 3.85
N GLN A 93 27.06 6.05 3.03
CA GLN A 93 27.59 5.96 1.66
C GLN A 93 26.70 5.12 0.73
N PRO A 94 26.72 5.40 -0.59
CA PRO A 94 25.83 4.83 -1.58
C PRO A 94 26.42 3.53 -2.14
N GLU A 95 25.67 2.42 -2.04
CA GLU A 95 26.02 1.20 -2.76
C GLU A 95 24.91 0.80 -3.72
N SER A 96 25.03 1.35 -4.92
CA SER A 96 24.63 0.69 -6.16
C SER A 96 25.35 -0.65 -6.28
N THR A 97 24.67 -1.76 -5.98
CA THR A 97 25.09 -3.08 -6.48
C THR A 97 23.93 -3.81 -7.16
N SER A 98 24.01 -3.81 -8.48
CA SER A 98 23.18 -4.57 -9.40
C SER A 98 23.38 -6.07 -9.20
N LYS A 99 22.48 -6.72 -8.45
CA LYS A 99 22.34 -8.19 -8.52
C LYS A 99 21.48 -8.59 -9.74
N PRO A 100 21.86 -9.65 -10.47
CA PRO A 100 21.17 -10.09 -11.69
C PRO A 100 19.71 -10.44 -11.37
N LYS A 101 18.80 -10.09 -12.29
CA LYS A 101 17.36 -10.38 -12.21
C LYS A 101 17.15 -11.89 -12.27
N GLN A 102 17.15 -12.57 -11.12
CA GLN A 102 16.76 -13.97 -11.08
C GLN A 102 15.25 -14.06 -11.36
N PRO A 103 14.82 -14.86 -12.35
CA PRO A 103 13.41 -15.06 -12.64
C PRO A 103 12.74 -15.76 -11.45
N TYR A 104 11.46 -15.47 -11.23
CA TYR A 104 10.64 -16.03 -10.13
C TYR A 104 10.74 -17.56 -10.01
N GLU A 105 10.92 -18.27 -11.13
CA GLU A 105 11.03 -19.72 -11.19
C GLU A 105 12.26 -20.28 -10.45
N ASN A 106 13.33 -19.50 -10.34
CA ASN A 106 14.59 -19.90 -9.70
C ASN A 106 14.65 -19.59 -8.21
N LEU A 107 13.61 -18.99 -7.64
CA LEU A 107 13.52 -18.73 -6.21
C LEU A 107 13.26 -20.02 -5.45
N ASP A 108 13.64 -20.04 -4.17
CA ASP A 108 13.28 -21.14 -3.28
C ASP A 108 11.78 -21.16 -2.98
N ASP A 109 11.31 -22.25 -2.37
CA ASP A 109 9.88 -22.44 -2.11
C ASP A 109 9.35 -21.45 -1.05
N ASP A 110 10.18 -21.07 -0.07
CA ASP A 110 9.84 -20.12 0.99
C ASP A 110 9.67 -18.69 0.44
N GLU A 111 10.57 -18.23 -0.41
CA GLU A 111 10.53 -16.96 -1.13
C GLU A 111 9.31 -16.92 -2.07
N LYS A 112 9.01 -18.03 -2.77
CA LYS A 112 7.81 -18.14 -3.59
C LYS A 112 6.54 -18.03 -2.75
N GLU A 113 6.50 -18.65 -1.58
CA GLU A 113 5.37 -18.56 -0.65
C GLU A 113 5.19 -17.13 -0.11
N ASN A 114 6.29 -16.45 0.22
CA ASN A 114 6.26 -15.03 0.61
C ASN A 114 5.68 -14.15 -0.51
N ILE A 115 6.10 -14.36 -1.77
CA ILE A 115 5.59 -13.61 -2.92
C ILE A 115 4.10 -13.91 -3.17
N LYS A 116 3.66 -15.18 -3.04
CA LYS A 116 2.24 -15.54 -3.12
C LYS A 116 1.42 -14.86 -2.04
N THR A 117 1.96 -14.78 -0.82
CA THR A 117 1.31 -14.09 0.31
C THR A 117 1.14 -12.60 0.01
N ILE A 118 2.15 -11.96 -0.57
CA ILE A 118 2.06 -10.56 -1.01
C ILE A 118 0.96 -10.41 -2.08
N LEU A 119 0.92 -11.30 -3.07
CA LEU A 119 -0.11 -11.25 -4.12
C LEU A 119 -1.52 -11.39 -3.53
N TYR A 120 -1.71 -12.28 -2.56
CA TYR A 120 -2.96 -12.43 -1.82
C TYR A 120 -3.33 -11.15 -1.04
N ILE A 121 -2.38 -10.52 -0.35
CA ILE A 121 -2.61 -9.26 0.36
C ILE A 121 -2.98 -8.15 -0.64
N MET A 122 -2.29 -8.07 -1.78
CA MET A 122 -2.59 -7.09 -2.82
C MET A 122 -4.02 -7.24 -3.33
N ASP A 123 -4.47 -8.45 -3.66
CA ASP A 123 -5.85 -8.72 -4.09
C ASP A 123 -6.85 -8.37 -2.97
N ARG A 124 -6.56 -8.79 -1.74
CA ARG A 124 -7.43 -8.59 -0.57
C ARG A 124 -7.67 -7.11 -0.24
N PHE A 125 -6.66 -6.27 -0.42
CA PHE A 125 -6.74 -4.83 -0.17
C PHE A 125 -6.89 -4.00 -1.45
N SER A 126 -7.08 -4.66 -2.61
CA SER A 126 -7.21 -4.01 -3.92
C SER A 126 -6.04 -3.06 -4.26
N ILE A 127 -4.82 -3.46 -3.87
CA ILE A 127 -3.60 -2.73 -4.19
C ILE A 127 -3.20 -3.08 -5.62
N SER A 128 -3.10 -2.07 -6.48
CA SER A 128 -2.64 -2.27 -7.85
C SER A 128 -1.15 -2.61 -7.88
N LEU A 129 -0.70 -3.21 -9.00
CA LEU A 129 0.72 -3.45 -9.23
C LEU A 129 1.54 -2.15 -9.17
N GLU A 130 0.97 -1.04 -9.64
CA GLU A 130 1.58 0.29 -9.55
C GLU A 130 1.71 0.77 -8.09
N GLY A 131 0.64 0.63 -7.30
CA GLY A 131 0.68 0.99 -5.88
C GLY A 131 1.70 0.14 -5.11
N TYR A 132 1.79 -1.15 -5.43
CA TYR A 132 2.84 -2.00 -4.87
C TYR A 132 4.25 -1.59 -5.32
N HIS A 133 4.40 -1.13 -6.56
CA HIS A 133 5.68 -0.62 -7.05
C HIS A 133 6.18 0.56 -6.20
N GLU A 134 5.31 1.55 -5.97
CA GLU A 134 5.62 2.70 -5.11
C GLU A 134 5.99 2.26 -3.68
N LEU A 135 5.22 1.33 -3.10
CA LEU A 135 5.50 0.76 -1.77
C LEU A 135 6.87 0.07 -1.71
N SER A 136 7.21 -0.72 -2.73
CA SER A 136 8.48 -1.45 -2.81
C SER A 136 9.69 -0.52 -3.02
N GLN A 137 9.48 0.67 -3.60
CA GLN A 137 10.53 1.68 -3.71
C GLN A 137 10.79 2.38 -2.37
N ALA A 138 9.73 2.62 -1.58
CA ALA A 138 9.83 3.25 -0.28
C ALA A 138 10.46 2.33 0.78
N GLN A 139 10.30 1.01 0.66
CA GLN A 139 10.81 0.02 1.60
C GLN A 139 11.68 -1.03 0.88
N PRO A 140 13.03 -0.99 1.03
CA PRO A 140 13.93 -1.87 0.28
C PRO A 140 13.86 -3.35 0.70
N SER A 141 13.19 -3.66 1.81
CA SER A 141 12.94 -5.02 2.29
C SER A 141 11.87 -5.76 1.50
N PHE A 142 11.08 -5.05 0.69
CA PHE A 142 9.99 -5.66 -0.07
C PHE A 142 10.50 -6.36 -1.33
N PRO A 143 9.90 -7.50 -1.72
CA PRO A 143 10.16 -8.12 -3.00
C PRO A 143 9.90 -7.16 -4.16
N LYS A 144 10.77 -7.20 -5.17
CA LYS A 144 10.68 -6.34 -6.35
C LYS A 144 9.40 -6.65 -7.13
N THR A 145 8.76 -5.62 -7.68
CA THR A 145 7.50 -5.72 -8.45
C THR A 145 7.51 -6.77 -9.55
N HIS A 146 8.63 -6.91 -10.29
CA HIS A 146 8.73 -7.92 -11.36
C HIS A 146 8.59 -9.37 -10.86
N LEU A 147 8.92 -9.66 -9.60
CA LEU A 147 8.76 -10.98 -9.01
C LEU A 147 7.29 -11.28 -8.75
N VAL A 148 6.55 -10.29 -8.22
CA VAL A 148 5.10 -10.39 -8.01
C VAL A 148 4.37 -10.52 -9.34
N GLU A 149 4.75 -9.74 -10.34
CA GLU A 149 4.18 -9.83 -11.70
C GLU A 149 4.45 -11.20 -12.34
N SER A 150 5.66 -11.74 -12.16
CA SER A 150 6.01 -13.07 -12.67
C SER A 150 5.25 -14.18 -11.95
N CYS A 151 5.10 -14.07 -10.62
CA CYS A 151 4.29 -14.99 -9.82
C CYS A 151 2.84 -15.02 -10.33
N ALA A 152 2.23 -13.86 -10.55
CA ALA A 152 0.87 -13.75 -11.09
C ALA A 152 0.75 -14.46 -12.44
N LYS A 153 1.69 -14.25 -13.37
CA LYS A 153 1.70 -14.94 -14.68
C LYS A 153 1.82 -16.45 -14.54
N VAL A 154 2.66 -16.94 -13.63
CA VAL A 154 2.79 -18.38 -13.38
C VAL A 154 1.47 -18.96 -12.85
N LEU A 155 0.80 -18.26 -11.94
CA LEU A 155 -0.50 -18.67 -11.42
C LEU A 155 -1.58 -18.64 -12.51
N ASP A 156 -1.67 -17.56 -13.29
CA ASP A 156 -2.63 -17.44 -14.39
C ASP A 156 -2.47 -18.57 -15.43
N ASN A 157 -1.23 -18.96 -15.73
CA ASN A 157 -0.94 -20.07 -16.64
C ASN A 157 -1.40 -21.44 -16.12
N GLN A 158 -1.58 -21.61 -14.80
CA GLN A 158 -2.14 -22.83 -14.23
C GLN A 158 -3.65 -22.94 -14.47
N TRP A 159 -4.33 -21.83 -14.76
CA TRP A 159 -5.78 -21.77 -14.92
C TRP A 159 -6.19 -21.56 -16.38
N GLN A 160 -6.72 -22.60 -17.02
CA GLN A 160 -7.28 -22.51 -18.37
C GLN A 160 -8.76 -22.08 -18.33
N ILE A 161 -9.01 -20.80 -18.03
CA ILE A 161 -10.38 -20.26 -18.02
C ILE A 161 -10.77 -19.86 -19.44
N LYS A 162 -11.70 -20.60 -20.04
CA LYS A 162 -12.31 -20.26 -21.34
C LYS A 162 -13.71 -19.70 -21.13
N ARG A 163 -14.15 -18.79 -22.01
CA ARG A 163 -15.54 -18.32 -22.01
C ARG A 163 -16.45 -19.45 -22.46
N THR A 164 -17.64 -19.55 -21.86
CA THR A 164 -18.67 -20.46 -22.34
C THR A 164 -18.98 -20.16 -23.81
N PRO A 165 -18.96 -21.16 -24.71
CA PRO A 165 -19.32 -20.94 -26.10
C PRO A 165 -20.72 -20.33 -26.26
N GLY A 166 -20.88 -19.40 -27.20
CA GLY A 166 -22.16 -18.75 -27.50
C GLY A 166 -22.41 -17.46 -26.71
N LEU A 167 -23.69 -17.18 -26.43
CA LEU A 167 -24.14 -15.96 -25.74
C LEU A 167 -24.32 -16.14 -24.23
N ALA A 168 -24.03 -17.33 -23.71
CA ALA A 168 -24.16 -17.62 -22.29
C ALA A 168 -23.04 -16.93 -21.49
N GLN A 169 -23.39 -16.28 -20.39
CA GLN A 169 -22.42 -15.74 -19.45
C GLN A 169 -21.83 -16.89 -18.62
N GLY A 170 -20.50 -16.94 -18.50
CA GLY A 170 -19.83 -17.93 -17.66
C GLY A 170 -18.44 -18.30 -18.18
N ALA A 171 -17.85 -19.27 -17.48
CA ALA A 171 -16.64 -19.96 -17.89
C ALA A 171 -17.01 -21.39 -18.33
N GLU A 172 -16.38 -21.86 -19.41
CA GLU A 172 -16.46 -23.24 -19.84
C GLU A 172 -15.61 -24.11 -18.89
N LEU A 173 -16.23 -25.18 -18.37
CA LEU A 173 -15.53 -26.22 -17.63
C LEU A 173 -15.30 -27.41 -18.56
N PRO A 174 -14.07 -27.97 -18.62
CA PRO A 174 -13.78 -29.10 -19.50
C PRO A 174 -14.40 -30.39 -18.95
N LEU A 175 -15.67 -30.64 -19.29
CA LEU A 175 -16.46 -31.78 -18.81
C LEU A 175 -15.72 -33.11 -18.92
N LYS A 176 -15.04 -33.35 -20.05
CA LYS A 176 -14.29 -34.59 -20.27
C LYS A 176 -13.22 -34.82 -19.20
N ILE A 177 -12.43 -33.79 -18.90
CA ILE A 177 -11.33 -33.88 -17.93
C ILE A 177 -11.91 -34.04 -16.52
N LEU A 178 -12.96 -33.29 -16.19
CA LEU A 178 -13.64 -33.38 -14.89
C LEU A 178 -14.23 -34.78 -14.68
N LEU A 179 -14.89 -35.34 -15.69
CA LEU A 179 -15.48 -36.67 -15.63
C LEU A 179 -14.42 -37.76 -15.48
N GLU A 180 -13.31 -37.67 -16.22
CA GLU A 180 -12.18 -38.62 -16.10
C GLU A 180 -11.55 -38.58 -14.70
N ASN A 181 -11.43 -37.40 -14.10
CA ASN A 181 -10.92 -37.23 -12.74
C ASN A 181 -11.89 -37.83 -11.71
N GLU A 182 -13.19 -37.52 -11.81
CA GLU A 182 -14.22 -38.00 -10.88
C GLU A 182 -14.32 -39.53 -10.87
N ILE A 183 -14.31 -40.16 -12.07
CA ILE A 183 -14.33 -41.63 -12.19
C ILE A 183 -13.07 -42.23 -11.56
N ARG A 184 -11.89 -41.60 -11.75
CA ARG A 184 -10.63 -42.09 -11.19
C ARG A 184 -10.62 -42.03 -9.67
N GLU A 185 -11.15 -40.96 -9.09
CA GLU A 185 -11.29 -40.83 -7.64
C GLU A 185 -12.23 -41.91 -7.08
N HIS A 186 -13.40 -42.12 -7.70
CA HIS A 186 -14.36 -43.16 -7.29
C HIS A 186 -13.75 -44.57 -7.36
N VAL A 187 -13.08 -44.91 -8.47
CA VAL A 187 -12.42 -46.23 -8.64
C VAL A 187 -11.25 -46.43 -7.68
N SER A 188 -10.59 -45.36 -7.25
CA SER A 188 -9.47 -45.43 -6.30
C SER A 188 -9.96 -45.59 -4.86
N ASN A 189 -11.10 -44.98 -4.52
CA ASN A 189 -11.75 -45.13 -3.22
C ASN A 189 -12.40 -46.51 -3.02
N ASP A 190 -12.85 -47.16 -4.10
CA ASP A 190 -13.37 -48.54 -4.06
C ASP A 190 -12.27 -49.61 -3.90
N LYS A 191 -10.98 -49.24 -3.99
CA LYS A 191 -9.83 -50.11 -3.70
C LYS A 191 -9.34 -49.92 -2.26
N SER A 192 -10.22 -50.09 -1.28
CA SER A 192 -9.83 -50.32 0.11
C SER A 192 -10.36 -51.69 0.55
N PRO A 193 -9.48 -52.68 0.87
CA PRO A 193 -9.89 -53.97 1.42
C PRO A 193 -10.42 -53.87 2.85
#